data_AF-A0A7L2SM44-F1
#
_entry.id   AF-A0A7L2SM44-F1
#
_cell.length_a   1.000
_cell.length_b   1.000
_cell.length_c   1.000
_cell.angle_alpha   90.00
_cell.angle_beta   90.00
_cell.angle_gamma   90.00
#
_symmetry.space_group_name_H-M   'P 1'
#
loop_
_entity.id
_entity.type
_entity.pdbx_description
1 polymer ?
#
loop_
_entity_poly.entity_id
_entity_poly.type
_entity_poly.pdbx_seq_one_letter_code
_entity_poly.pdbx_strand_id
1 'polypeptide(L)'
;QLFLDDTKVKNFITCFKDVGFLSFFFKHLERNRSGRYEAEFPFLSRCGRERNFLRCDDLPVVFTQILPGSDGNPLLSYCGGGARLAVPFQPGMLAVFPENGRLYHPAPEKAGGVGLVRSALASEWSSGFQFGEGSERPPTHFLWEGRRYRLSGELLGILRAEKSG
;
A
#
# COMPACT_ATOMS: atom_id res chain seq x y z
N GLN A 1 3.00 4.23 8.99
CA GLN A 1 2.77 4.46 10.43
C GLN A 1 1.60 5.42 10.59
N LEU A 2 0.83 5.35 11.67
CA LEU A 2 -0.37 6.17 11.89
C LEU A 2 -0.17 7.11 13.09
N PHE A 3 -0.48 8.40 12.91
CA PHE A 3 -0.30 9.47 13.89
C PHE A 3 -1.56 10.34 13.96
N LEU A 4 -1.76 11.07 15.06
CA LEU A 4 -2.76 12.14 15.12
C LEU A 4 -2.22 13.38 14.39
N ASP A 5 -3.08 14.06 13.63
CA ASP A 5 -2.67 15.14 12.74
C ASP A 5 -2.11 16.37 13.50
N ASP A 6 -2.79 16.80 14.56
CA ASP A 6 -2.43 17.97 15.36
C ASP A 6 -1.27 17.74 16.35
N THR A 7 -0.75 16.51 16.45
CA THR A 7 0.42 16.26 17.30
C THR A 7 1.70 16.58 16.55
N LYS A 8 2.47 17.56 17.07
CA LYS A 8 3.88 17.70 16.68
C LYS A 8 4.58 16.36 16.91
N VAL A 9 5.00 15.70 15.84
CA VAL A 9 5.73 14.42 15.89
C VAL A 9 7.08 14.68 16.55
N LYS A 10 7.11 14.61 17.88
CA LYS A 10 8.33 14.86 18.65
C LYS A 10 9.18 13.59 18.82
N ASN A 11 8.59 12.38 18.71
CA ASN A 11 9.25 11.07 18.78
C ASN A 11 8.35 9.90 18.28
N PHE A 12 8.96 8.78 17.86
CA PHE A 12 8.35 7.49 17.40
C PHE A 12 7.37 6.82 18.39
N ILE A 13 7.22 7.36 19.60
CA ILE A 13 6.32 6.86 20.65
C ILE A 13 4.86 7.30 20.38
N THR A 14 4.65 8.35 19.58
CA THR A 14 3.32 8.93 19.31
C THR A 14 2.53 8.20 18.22
N CYS A 15 3.08 7.17 17.59
CA CYS A 15 2.34 6.38 16.60
C CYS A 15 1.50 5.28 17.23
N PHE A 16 0.33 5.05 16.66
CA PHE A 16 -0.49 3.89 17.02
C PHE A 16 0.20 2.60 16.55
N LYS A 17 0.34 1.65 17.48
CA LYS A 17 0.98 0.34 17.25
C LYS A 17 0.08 -0.84 17.61
N ASP A 18 -1.06 -0.58 18.25
CA ASP A 18 -1.98 -1.65 18.63
C ASP A 18 -2.54 -2.33 17.37
N VAL A 19 -2.24 -3.61 17.22
CA VAL A 19 -2.59 -4.39 16.01
C VAL A 19 -4.10 -4.50 15.85
N GLY A 20 -4.85 -4.59 16.96
CA GLY A 20 -6.31 -4.67 16.95
C GLY A 20 -6.92 -3.39 16.38
N PHE A 21 -6.53 -2.25 16.92
CA PHE A 21 -6.92 -0.93 16.46
C PHE A 21 -6.53 -0.69 15.01
N LEU A 22 -5.27 -0.92 14.63
CA LEU A 22 -4.81 -0.72 13.25
C LEU A 22 -5.60 -1.62 12.29
N SER A 23 -5.82 -2.88 12.66
CA SER A 23 -6.62 -3.81 11.86
C SER A 23 -8.05 -3.31 11.67
N PHE A 24 -8.67 -2.79 12.73
CA PHE A 24 -10.01 -2.25 12.64
C PHE A 24 -10.05 -0.97 11.80
N PHE A 25 -9.14 -0.02 12.06
CA PHE A 25 -9.03 1.24 11.35
C PHE A 25 -8.87 1.04 9.84
N PHE A 26 -7.83 0.32 9.41
CA PHE A 26 -7.55 0.14 7.99
C PHE A 26 -8.56 -0.80 7.29
N LYS A 27 -9.25 -1.67 8.04
CA LYS A 27 -10.39 -2.42 7.48
C LYS A 27 -11.59 -1.54 7.17
N HIS A 28 -11.78 -0.41 7.84
CA HIS A 28 -12.91 0.48 7.58
C HIS A 28 -12.51 1.72 6.80
N LEU A 29 -11.25 1.78 6.33
CA LEU A 29 -10.77 2.89 5.55
C LEU A 29 -11.41 2.92 4.16
N GLU A 30 -11.98 4.06 3.82
CA GLU A 30 -12.61 4.35 2.54
C GLU A 30 -12.26 5.77 2.06
N ARG A 31 -12.59 6.10 0.81
CA ARG A 31 -12.57 7.48 0.31
C ARG A 31 -13.47 8.37 1.15
N ASN A 32 -12.99 9.54 1.52
CA ASN A 32 -13.81 10.53 2.19
C ASN A 32 -14.80 11.15 1.19
N ARG A 33 -16.06 10.78 1.35
CA ARG A 33 -17.21 11.37 0.64
C ARG A 33 -18.27 11.82 1.64
N SER A 34 -17.84 12.27 2.82
CA SER A 34 -18.71 12.57 3.96
C SER A 34 -19.24 14.01 3.97
N GLY A 35 -18.81 14.84 3.02
CA GLY A 35 -19.04 16.28 2.96
C GLY A 35 -18.18 17.08 3.97
N ARG A 36 -17.20 16.44 4.63
CA ARG A 36 -16.38 17.07 5.67
C ARG A 36 -14.90 16.84 5.40
N TYR A 37 -14.13 17.93 5.32
CA TYR A 37 -12.67 17.94 5.16
C TYR A 37 -12.15 17.11 3.98
N GLU A 38 -12.94 16.91 2.92
CA GLU A 38 -12.59 16.01 1.82
C GLU A 38 -11.30 16.41 1.10
N ALA A 39 -11.08 17.72 0.94
CA ALA A 39 -9.88 18.25 0.28
C ALA A 39 -8.59 18.04 1.12
N GLU A 40 -8.69 18.13 2.44
CA GLU A 40 -7.53 18.02 3.34
C GLU A 40 -7.27 16.57 3.78
N PHE A 41 -8.35 15.79 3.91
CA PHE A 41 -8.35 14.41 4.38
C PHE A 41 -9.12 13.54 3.39
N PRO A 42 -8.45 13.02 2.34
CA PRO A 42 -9.09 12.28 1.26
C PRO A 42 -9.61 10.90 1.65
N PHE A 43 -9.29 10.43 2.86
CA PHE A 43 -9.74 9.14 3.38
C PHE A 43 -10.45 9.28 4.73
N LEU A 44 -11.32 8.32 5.01
CA LEU A 44 -12.13 8.26 6.22
C LEU A 44 -12.17 6.81 6.73
N SER A 45 -11.94 6.62 8.03
CA SER A 45 -12.24 5.37 8.73
C SER A 45 -13.38 5.60 9.71
N ARG A 46 -14.47 4.82 9.56
CA ARG A 46 -15.62 4.88 10.47
C ARG A 46 -15.46 3.88 11.60
N CYS A 47 -15.38 4.38 12.83
CA CYS A 47 -15.13 3.62 14.04
C CYS A 47 -16.35 3.69 14.98
N GLY A 48 -17.44 3.00 14.63
CA GLY A 48 -18.71 3.12 15.34
C GLY A 48 -19.32 4.51 15.15
N ARG A 49 -19.46 5.29 16.23
CA ARG A 49 -19.94 6.69 16.17
C ARG A 49 -18.83 7.68 15.81
N GLU A 50 -17.57 7.25 15.88
CA GLU A 50 -16.40 8.09 15.61
C GLU A 50 -16.03 8.07 14.12
N ARG A 51 -15.55 9.21 13.63
CA ARG A 51 -15.04 9.38 12.27
C ARG A 51 -13.59 9.82 12.35
N ASN A 52 -12.70 9.02 11.77
CA ASN A 52 -11.29 9.32 11.69
C ASN A 52 -10.93 9.77 10.27
N PHE A 53 -10.63 11.05 10.11
CA PHE A 53 -10.20 11.64 8.85
C PHE A 53 -8.70 11.38 8.66
N LEU A 54 -8.30 10.93 7.47
CA LEU A 54 -6.95 10.50 7.17
C LEU A 54 -6.42 11.18 5.91
N ARG A 55 -5.16 11.63 6.00
CA ARG A 55 -4.30 12.01 4.89
C ARG A 55 -2.99 11.25 4.96
N CYS A 56 -2.28 11.16 3.84
CA CYS A 56 -1.02 10.45 3.72
C CYS A 56 -0.13 11.10 2.66
N ASP A 57 1.18 10.90 2.76
CA ASP A 57 2.15 11.48 1.83
C ASP A 57 2.16 10.79 0.45
N ASP A 58 1.67 9.55 0.36
CA ASP A 58 1.63 8.79 -0.90
C ASP A 58 0.29 8.06 -1.07
N LEU A 59 0.14 6.91 -0.41
CA LEU A 59 -1.09 6.11 -0.42
C LEU A 59 -1.36 5.60 0.99
N PRO A 60 -2.64 5.40 1.35
CA PRO A 60 -3.00 5.03 2.72
C PRO A 60 -2.71 3.55 3.04
N VAL A 61 -2.60 2.70 2.01
CA VAL A 61 -2.22 1.29 2.17
C VAL A 61 -0.73 1.15 1.90
N VAL A 62 0.01 0.68 2.91
CA VAL A 62 1.45 0.44 2.81
C VAL A 62 1.76 -1.01 3.18
N PHE A 63 2.22 -1.79 2.21
CA PHE A 63 2.66 -3.17 2.39
C PHE A 63 4.00 -3.22 3.11
N THR A 64 4.06 -4.02 4.16
CA THR A 64 5.21 -4.07 5.06
C THR A 64 5.89 -5.42 5.11
N GLN A 65 5.22 -6.51 4.78
CA GLN A 65 5.82 -7.85 4.90
C GLN A 65 5.06 -8.87 4.05
N ILE A 66 5.76 -9.89 3.57
CA ILE A 66 5.15 -11.13 3.09
C ILE A 66 4.90 -12.05 4.27
N LEU A 67 3.74 -12.70 4.27
CA LEU A 67 3.35 -13.73 5.22
C LEU A 67 3.08 -15.04 4.45
N PRO A 68 3.30 -16.21 5.08
CA PRO A 68 2.82 -17.46 4.52
C PRO A 68 1.29 -17.48 4.52
N GLY A 69 0.67 -17.86 3.41
CA GLY A 69 -0.77 -18.13 3.35
C GLY A 69 -1.11 -19.56 3.74
N SER A 70 -2.35 -19.77 4.17
CA SER A 70 -2.84 -21.09 4.61
C SER A 70 -2.94 -22.11 3.49
N ASP A 71 -3.04 -21.65 2.25
CA ASP A 71 -3.12 -22.44 1.01
C ASP A 71 -1.76 -22.58 0.31
N GLY A 72 -0.68 -22.14 0.95
CA GLY A 72 0.67 -22.09 0.37
C GLY A 72 0.93 -20.87 -0.50
N ASN A 73 -0.08 -20.02 -0.79
CA ASN A 73 0.13 -18.80 -1.54
C ASN A 73 0.54 -17.65 -0.62
N PRO A 74 1.63 -16.90 -0.91
CA PRO A 74 2.07 -15.81 -0.06
C PRO A 74 1.03 -14.68 0.02
N LEU A 75 0.96 -14.02 1.17
CA LEU A 75 0.11 -12.88 1.43
C LEU A 75 0.97 -11.62 1.65
N LEU A 76 0.53 -10.47 1.15
CA LEU A 76 1.10 -9.18 1.51
C LEU A 76 0.32 -8.53 2.64
N SER A 77 0.97 -8.40 3.79
CA SER A 77 0.43 -7.68 4.94
C SER A 77 0.74 -6.20 4.87
N TYR A 78 -0.23 -5.38 5.27
CA TYR A 78 -0.15 -3.92 5.21
C TYR A 78 -0.45 -3.26 6.55
N CYS A 79 0.05 -2.04 6.70
CA CYS A 79 -0.21 -1.12 7.80
C CYS A 79 -0.03 -1.71 9.21
N GLY A 80 0.83 -2.72 9.37
CA GLY A 80 1.12 -3.36 10.65
C GLY A 80 0.02 -4.29 11.18
N GLY A 81 -0.99 -4.64 10.39
CA GLY A 81 -2.10 -5.50 10.84
C GLY A 81 -1.83 -7.00 10.77
N GLY A 82 -0.63 -7.42 10.36
CA GLY A 82 -0.27 -8.83 10.21
C GLY A 82 -1.26 -9.58 9.31
N ALA A 83 -1.59 -10.82 9.66
CA ALA A 83 -2.55 -11.64 8.91
C ALA A 83 -3.98 -11.06 8.89
N ARG A 84 -4.33 -10.13 9.80
CA ARG A 84 -5.66 -9.50 9.82
C ARG A 84 -5.82 -8.45 8.72
N LEU A 85 -4.71 -7.89 8.25
CA LEU A 85 -4.63 -6.93 7.14
C LEU A 85 -3.65 -7.49 6.11
N ALA A 86 -4.12 -8.44 5.32
CA ALA A 86 -3.33 -9.00 4.23
C ALA A 86 -4.18 -9.20 2.98
N VAL A 87 -3.52 -9.17 1.82
CA VAL A 87 -4.10 -9.50 0.52
C VAL A 87 -3.25 -10.56 -0.15
N PRO A 88 -3.79 -11.35 -1.10
CA PRO A 88 -2.98 -12.27 -1.89
C PRO A 88 -1.82 -11.55 -2.58
N PHE A 89 -0.60 -12.09 -2.47
CA PHE A 89 0.52 -11.56 -3.22
C PHE A 89 0.37 -11.93 -4.70
N GLN A 90 0.50 -10.93 -5.56
CA GLN A 90 0.32 -11.06 -7.01
C GLN A 90 1.55 -10.51 -7.70
N PRO A 91 2.61 -11.31 -7.90
CA PRO A 91 3.89 -10.83 -8.41
C PRO A 91 3.80 -10.18 -9.80
N GLY A 92 2.91 -10.68 -10.68
CA GLY A 92 2.67 -10.10 -12.00
C GLY A 92 1.94 -8.75 -11.99
N MET A 93 1.35 -8.35 -10.86
CA MET A 93 0.64 -7.09 -10.69
C MET A 93 1.49 -6.00 -10.02
N LEU A 94 2.75 -6.30 -9.71
CA LEU A 94 3.68 -5.29 -9.22
C LEU A 94 3.90 -4.20 -10.27
N ALA A 95 3.95 -2.95 -9.83
CA ALA A 95 4.21 -1.81 -10.69
C ALA A 95 5.25 -0.89 -10.07
N VAL A 96 6.38 -0.71 -10.77
CA VAL A 96 7.31 0.39 -10.47
C VAL A 96 6.78 1.63 -11.17
N PHE A 97 6.48 2.68 -10.40
CA PHE A 97 5.96 3.92 -10.96
C PHE A 97 7.12 4.77 -11.52
N PRO A 98 7.17 5.02 -12.84
CA PRO A 98 8.29 5.73 -13.47
C PRO A 98 8.61 7.09 -12.84
N GLU A 99 7.58 7.80 -12.40
CA GLU A 99 7.64 9.20 -11.99
C GLU A 99 8.31 9.40 -10.61
N ASN A 100 8.38 8.35 -9.78
CA ASN A 100 9.02 8.42 -8.46
C ASN A 100 9.87 7.19 -8.08
N GLY A 101 9.92 6.17 -8.94
CA GLY A 101 10.68 4.93 -8.72
C GLY A 101 10.12 4.02 -7.62
N ARG A 102 8.95 4.33 -7.04
CA ARG A 102 8.36 3.54 -5.96
C ARG A 102 7.64 2.31 -6.50
N LEU A 103 7.57 1.28 -5.68
CA LEU A 103 6.93 0.02 -6.01
C LEU A 103 5.52 -0.04 -5.42
N TYR A 104 4.56 -0.52 -6.20
CA TYR A 104 3.15 -0.60 -5.84
C TYR A 104 2.58 -1.98 -6.13
N HIS A 105 1.50 -2.33 -5.42
CA HIS A 105 0.77 -3.60 -5.55
C HIS A 105 -0.74 -3.36 -5.37
N PRO A 106 -1.64 -4.21 -5.92
CA PRO A 106 -3.07 -4.04 -5.74
C PRO A 106 -3.49 -4.07 -4.26
N ALA A 107 -4.37 -3.14 -3.89
CA ALA A 107 -4.87 -3.00 -2.52
C ALA A 107 -6.41 -3.01 -2.52
N PRO A 108 -7.08 -3.04 -1.34
CA PRO A 108 -8.53 -2.98 -1.28
C PRO A 108 -9.11 -1.76 -2.02
N GLU A 109 -10.10 -1.97 -2.88
CA GLU A 109 -10.71 -0.91 -3.72
C GLU A 109 -11.24 0.27 -2.92
N LYS A 110 -11.89 0.00 -1.77
CA LYS A 110 -12.39 1.05 -0.87
C LYS A 110 -11.30 2.06 -0.46
N ALA A 111 -10.05 1.60 -0.33
CA ALA A 111 -8.91 2.42 0.07
C ALA A 111 -8.12 2.97 -1.13
N GLY A 112 -8.67 2.89 -2.35
CA GLY A 112 -8.06 3.40 -3.58
C GLY A 112 -7.54 2.32 -4.54
N GLY A 113 -7.66 1.03 -4.21
CA GLY A 113 -7.32 -0.06 -5.14
C GLY A 113 -5.82 -0.31 -5.36
N VAL A 114 -4.95 0.57 -4.89
CA VAL A 114 -3.49 0.45 -5.00
C VAL A 114 -2.81 0.82 -3.68
N GLY A 115 -1.72 0.12 -3.37
CA GLY A 115 -0.94 0.34 -2.15
C GLY A 115 0.56 0.42 -2.44
N LEU A 116 1.25 1.20 -1.62
CA LEU A 116 2.70 1.37 -1.67
C LEU A 116 3.40 0.16 -1.03
N VAL A 117 4.44 -0.37 -1.67
CA VAL A 117 5.37 -1.30 -1.03
C VAL A 117 6.43 -0.50 -0.30
N ARG A 118 6.61 -0.74 1.02
CA ARG A 118 7.60 0.01 1.81
C ARG A 118 9.01 -0.17 1.23
N SER A 119 9.87 0.85 1.35
CA SER A 119 11.21 0.83 0.76
C SER A 119 12.05 -0.38 1.18
N ALA A 120 12.02 -0.78 2.46
CA ALA A 120 12.75 -1.96 2.91
C ALA A 120 12.34 -3.24 2.16
N LEU A 121 11.03 -3.45 2.00
CA LEU A 121 10.49 -4.62 1.29
C LEU A 121 10.76 -4.53 -0.22
N ALA A 122 10.66 -3.34 -0.81
CA ALA A 122 11.01 -3.11 -2.21
C ALA A 122 12.50 -3.39 -2.47
N SER A 123 13.39 -2.99 -1.55
CA SER A 123 14.83 -3.28 -1.63
C SER A 123 15.13 -4.77 -1.58
N GLU A 124 14.44 -5.52 -0.71
CA GLU A 124 14.55 -6.99 -0.64
C GLU A 124 14.22 -7.67 -1.99
N TRP A 125 13.29 -7.10 -2.77
CA TRP A 125 12.86 -7.64 -4.06
C TRP A 125 13.60 -7.07 -5.27
N SER A 126 14.45 -6.07 -5.07
CA SER A 126 15.08 -5.30 -6.16
C SER A 126 15.79 -6.19 -7.18
N SER A 127 16.49 -7.24 -6.73
CA SER A 127 17.21 -8.20 -7.57
C SER A 127 16.31 -9.11 -8.42
N GLY A 128 15.03 -9.22 -8.07
CA GLY A 128 14.04 -9.98 -8.82
C GLY A 128 13.53 -9.25 -10.07
N PHE A 129 13.69 -7.93 -10.17
CA PHE A 129 13.20 -7.16 -11.31
C PHE A 129 14.11 -7.27 -12.53
N GLN A 130 13.50 -7.51 -13.70
CA GLN A 130 14.21 -7.67 -14.97
C GLN A 130 13.83 -6.58 -15.98
N PHE A 131 14.84 -5.91 -16.50
CA PHE A 131 14.76 -4.75 -17.38
C PHE A 131 14.93 -5.15 -18.85
N GLY A 132 13.92 -5.84 -19.39
CA GLY A 132 13.95 -6.37 -20.76
C GLY A 132 14.05 -5.31 -21.86
N GLU A 133 13.72 -4.05 -21.57
CA GLU A 133 13.81 -2.92 -22.49
C GLU A 133 14.93 -1.92 -22.14
N GLY A 134 15.89 -2.35 -21.30
CA GLY A 134 16.96 -1.50 -20.79
C GLY A 134 16.65 -0.89 -19.41
N SER A 135 17.70 -0.50 -18.68
CA SER A 135 17.62 -0.01 -17.29
C SER A 135 16.90 1.32 -17.13
N GLU A 136 16.81 2.12 -18.19
CA GLU A 136 16.12 3.42 -18.22
C GLU A 136 14.59 3.28 -18.30
N ARG A 137 14.08 2.07 -18.54
CA ARG A 137 12.64 1.78 -18.60
C ARG A 137 12.19 1.01 -17.36
N PRO A 138 10.89 1.05 -17.02
CA PRO A 138 10.35 0.21 -15.97
C PRO A 138 10.64 -1.28 -16.22
N PRO A 139 10.79 -2.09 -15.16
CA PRO A 139 10.99 -3.51 -15.32
C PRO A 139 9.80 -4.15 -16.05
N THR A 140 10.10 -5.16 -16.85
CA THR A 140 9.11 -5.89 -17.65
C THR A 140 8.67 -7.20 -17.00
N HIS A 141 9.54 -7.75 -16.15
CA HIS A 141 9.29 -9.01 -15.46
C HIS A 141 9.79 -8.93 -14.02
N PHE A 142 9.23 -9.82 -13.20
CA PHE A 142 9.65 -10.05 -11.83
C PHE A 142 9.87 -11.55 -11.61
N LEU A 143 11.05 -11.91 -11.10
CA LEU A 143 11.41 -13.27 -10.72
C LEU A 143 11.04 -13.48 -9.25
N TRP A 144 10.14 -14.42 -9.00
CA TRP A 144 9.69 -14.77 -7.66
C TRP A 144 9.66 -16.29 -7.50
N GLU A 145 10.35 -16.81 -6.49
CA GLU A 145 10.42 -18.25 -6.17
C GLU A 145 10.74 -19.14 -7.39
N GLY A 146 11.72 -18.70 -8.20
CA GLY A 146 12.15 -19.42 -9.40
C GLY A 146 11.19 -19.30 -10.60
N ARG A 147 10.04 -18.65 -10.45
CA ARG A 147 9.09 -18.39 -11.53
C ARG A 147 9.17 -16.96 -12.03
N ARG A 148 9.18 -16.80 -13.35
CA ARG A 148 9.19 -15.50 -14.03
C ARG A 148 7.76 -15.03 -14.29
N TYR A 149 7.42 -13.83 -13.84
CA TYR A 149 6.13 -13.18 -14.04
C TYR A 149 6.30 -11.96 -14.94
N ARG A 150 5.45 -11.83 -15.96
CA ARG A 150 5.36 -10.59 -16.76
C ARG A 150 4.57 -9.56 -15.95
N LEU A 151 5.08 -8.33 -15.86
CA LEU A 151 4.39 -7.24 -15.17
C LEU A 151 3.30 -6.68 -16.08
N SER A 152 2.07 -6.58 -15.57
CA SER A 152 0.90 -6.17 -16.37
C SER A 152 0.91 -4.69 -16.71
N GLY A 153 1.42 -3.85 -15.80
CA GLY A 153 1.37 -2.39 -15.92
C GLY A 153 -0.01 -1.77 -15.63
N GLU A 154 -1.04 -2.57 -15.33
CA GLU A 154 -2.42 -2.11 -15.14
C GLU A 154 -2.56 -1.08 -14.01
N LEU A 155 -1.78 -1.21 -12.94
CA LEU A 155 -1.80 -0.27 -11.83
C LEU A 155 -1.30 1.14 -12.20
N LEU A 156 -0.53 1.29 -13.26
CA LEU A 156 0.02 2.60 -13.65
C LEU A 156 -1.09 3.60 -14.01
N GLY A 157 -2.20 3.12 -14.61
CA GLY A 157 -3.36 3.95 -14.89
C GLY A 157 -4.04 4.44 -13.61
N ILE A 158 -4.25 3.53 -12.66
CA ILE A 158 -4.84 3.85 -11.35
C ILE A 158 -3.95 4.85 -10.60
N LEU A 159 -2.63 4.60 -10.54
CA LEU A 159 -1.68 5.49 -9.86
C LEU A 159 -1.68 6.92 -10.40
N ARG A 160 -1.77 7.09 -11.73
CA ARG A 160 -1.83 8.42 -12.35
C ARG A 160 -3.14 9.12 -12.02
N ALA A 161 -4.28 8.42 -12.07
CA ALA A 161 -5.56 8.98 -11.67
C ALA A 161 -5.54 9.41 -10.18
N GLU A 162 -4.96 8.58 -9.33
CA GLU A 162 -4.86 8.82 -7.88
C GLU A 162 -3.95 9.98 -7.50
N LYS A 163 -2.90 10.24 -8.29
CA LYS A 163 -1.95 11.32 -8.02
C LYS A 163 -2.30 12.64 -8.70
N SER A 164 -3.29 12.64 -9.59
CA SER A 164 -3.75 13.84 -10.31
C SER A 164 -4.92 14.55 -9.63
N GLY A 165 -5.58 13.90 -8.65
CA GLY A 165 -6.68 14.46 -7.86
C GLY A 165 -6.22 14.91 -6.49
#